data_AF-A0ABD6J9H3-F1
#
_entry.id   AF-A0ABD6J9H3-F1
#
_cell.length_a   1.000
_cell.length_b   1.000
_cell.length_c   1.000
_cell.angle_alpha   90.00
_cell.angle_beta   90.00
_cell.angle_gamma   90.00
#
_symmetry.space_group_name_H-M   'P 1'
#
loop_
_entity.id
_entity.type
_entity.pdbx_description
1 polymer ?
#
loop_
_entity_poly.entity_id
_entity_poly.type
_entity_poly.pdbx_seq_one_letter_code
_entity_poly.pdbx_strand_id
1 'polypeptide(L)'
;MPSINLDERLNLDTKVDVTVAEKKYSLVLNDELSVKISDVQLELSKRIEDLTDMPEEKFKEMSLDERKKLVVDTMHDGREDIFKAMDRIFGTGEGKRIYDYYNQSTRAISKIIAAIDDVLNDKLKTNKNRKERRAEKYTKKSRG
;
A
#
# COMPACT_ATOMS: atom_id res chain seq x y z
N MET A 1 -40.12 5.03 -21.21
CA MET A 1 -39.67 5.53 -19.89
C MET A 1 -38.29 6.16 -20.06
N PRO A 2 -38.00 7.31 -19.43
CA PRO A 2 -36.64 7.85 -19.46
C PRO A 2 -35.71 6.96 -18.62
N SER A 3 -34.62 6.48 -19.22
CA SER A 3 -33.55 5.74 -18.55
C SER A 3 -32.44 6.71 -18.15
N ILE A 4 -31.99 6.65 -16.90
CA ILE A 4 -30.85 7.44 -16.43
C ILE A 4 -29.60 6.54 -16.48
N ASN A 5 -28.59 6.95 -17.24
CA ASN A 5 -27.28 6.28 -17.27
C ASN A 5 -26.46 6.76 -16.06
N LEU A 6 -26.34 5.91 -15.04
CA LEU A 6 -25.55 6.22 -13.85
C LEU A 6 -24.05 6.04 -14.08
N ASP A 7 -23.65 5.17 -15.01
CA ASP A 7 -22.24 4.90 -15.30
C ASP A 7 -21.56 6.12 -15.92
N GLU A 8 -22.20 6.76 -16.90
CA GLU A 8 -21.76 8.04 -17.47
C GLU A 8 -21.75 9.16 -16.43
N ARG A 9 -22.75 9.16 -15.53
CA ARG A 9 -22.90 10.23 -14.55
C ARG A 9 -21.87 10.16 -13.43
N LEU A 10 -21.50 8.95 -13.03
CA LEU A 10 -20.57 8.66 -11.94
C LEU A 10 -19.13 8.60 -12.43
N ASN A 11 -18.87 8.13 -13.66
CA ASN A 11 -17.54 8.07 -14.30
C ASN A 11 -16.45 7.58 -13.32
N LEU A 12 -16.73 6.45 -12.66
CA LEU A 12 -15.85 5.85 -11.66
C LEU A 12 -14.70 5.14 -12.38
N ASP A 13 -13.62 5.86 -12.63
CA ASP A 13 -12.39 5.27 -13.14
C ASP A 13 -11.60 4.59 -12.01
N THR A 14 -11.97 3.35 -11.73
CA THR A 14 -11.38 2.52 -10.68
C THR A 14 -10.13 1.78 -11.14
N LYS A 15 -9.72 1.87 -12.41
CA LYS A 15 -8.47 1.24 -12.85
C LYS A 15 -7.34 2.26 -12.81
N VAL A 16 -6.16 1.81 -12.42
CA VAL A 16 -4.95 2.63 -12.49
C VAL A 16 -3.79 1.78 -12.95
N ASP A 17 -3.04 2.32 -13.90
CA ASP A 17 -1.78 1.75 -14.31
C ASP A 17 -0.66 2.34 -13.45
N VAL A 18 0.10 1.48 -12.78
CA VAL A 18 1.29 1.84 -12.02
C VAL A 18 2.52 1.17 -12.61
N THR A 19 3.67 1.84 -12.54
CA THR A 19 4.95 1.24 -12.94
C THR A 19 5.81 1.07 -11.71
N VAL A 20 6.23 -0.17 -11.44
CA VAL A 20 7.07 -0.52 -10.27
C VAL A 20 8.20 -1.42 -10.75
N ALA A 21 9.44 -1.05 -10.43
CA ALA A 21 10.63 -1.78 -10.90
C ALA A 21 10.57 -2.10 -12.41
N GLU A 22 10.32 -1.05 -13.21
CA GLU A 22 10.21 -1.07 -14.69
C GLU A 22 9.07 -1.91 -15.29
N LYS A 23 8.26 -2.57 -14.46
CA LYS A 23 7.11 -3.35 -14.90
C LYS A 23 5.82 -2.56 -14.67
N LYS A 24 4.91 -2.63 -15.64
CA LYS A 24 3.59 -1.99 -15.57
C LYS A 24 2.57 -2.97 -14.99
N TYR A 25 1.74 -2.47 -14.07
CA TYR A 25 0.64 -3.21 -13.43
C TYR A 25 -0.65 -2.41 -13.54
N SER A 26 -1.74 -3.09 -13.89
CA SER A 26 -3.08 -2.53 -13.86
C SER A 26 -3.75 -2.93 -12.55
N LEU A 27 -3.86 -1.98 -11.63
CA LEU A 27 -4.52 -2.16 -10.34
C LEU A 27 -5.99 -1.72 -10.43
N VAL A 28 -6.84 -2.39 -9.64
CA VAL A 28 -8.24 -2.00 -9.46
C VAL A 28 -8.37 -1.37 -8.07
N LEU A 29 -8.74 -0.10 -8.03
CA LEU A 29 -9.00 0.69 -6.84
C LEU A 29 -10.34 0.26 -6.23
N ASN A 30 -10.29 -0.80 -5.44
CA ASN A 30 -11.42 -1.37 -4.71
C ASN A 30 -11.02 -1.69 -3.26
N ASP A 31 -12.00 -2.09 -2.44
CA ASP A 31 -11.78 -2.43 -1.04
C ASP A 31 -10.78 -3.59 -0.88
N GLU A 32 -10.71 -4.51 -1.85
CA GLU A 32 -9.75 -5.61 -1.84
C GLU A 32 -8.30 -5.10 -1.93
N LEU A 33 -8.03 -4.12 -2.81
CA LEU A 33 -6.70 -3.49 -2.89
C LEU A 33 -6.38 -2.73 -1.60
N SER A 34 -7.36 -2.01 -1.02
CA SER A 34 -7.19 -1.31 0.26
C SER A 34 -6.80 -2.28 1.37
N VAL A 35 -7.49 -3.43 1.48
CA VAL A 35 -7.16 -4.47 2.46
C VAL A 35 -5.74 -5.00 2.26
N LYS A 36 -5.34 -5.29 1.01
CA LYS A 36 -3.99 -5.76 0.70
C LYS A 36 -2.91 -4.75 1.07
N ILE A 37 -3.17 -3.45 0.87
CA ILE A 37 -2.24 -2.38 1.23
C ILE A 37 -2.12 -2.25 2.75
N SER A 38 -3.24 -2.24 3.47
CA SER A 38 -3.22 -2.19 4.94
C SER A 38 -2.51 -3.40 5.54
N ASP A 39 -2.70 -4.58 4.96
CA ASP A 39 -2.01 -5.81 5.36
C ASP A 39 -0.49 -5.69 5.19
N VAL A 40 -0.01 -5.18 4.04
CA VAL A 40 1.43 -4.91 3.85
C VAL A 40 1.95 -3.86 4.84
N GLN A 41 1.18 -2.80 5.11
CA GLN A 41 1.57 -1.76 6.07
C GLN A 41 1.68 -2.31 7.49
N LEU A 42 0.75 -3.17 7.92
CA LEU A 42 0.79 -3.81 9.23
C LEU A 42 2.00 -4.75 9.37
N GLU A 43 2.27 -5.56 8.34
CA GLU A 43 3.46 -6.41 8.31
C GLU A 43 4.76 -5.59 8.36
N LEU A 44 4.83 -4.46 7.65
CA LEU A 44 5.98 -3.56 7.73
C LEU A 44 6.13 -2.92 9.12
N SER A 45 5.04 -2.46 9.73
CA SER A 45 5.06 -1.81 11.05
C SER A 45 5.49 -2.78 12.15
N LYS A 46 4.90 -3.97 12.20
CA LYS A 46 5.28 -5.03 13.15
C LYS A 46 6.77 -5.35 13.06
N ARG A 47 7.34 -5.32 11.86
CA ARG A 47 8.77 -5.60 11.65
C ARG A 47 9.69 -4.48 12.11
N ILE A 48 9.25 -3.24 11.95
CA ILE A 48 9.97 -2.09 12.52
C ILE A 48 9.94 -2.20 14.04
N GLU A 49 8.79 -2.54 14.62
CA GLU A 49 8.63 -2.79 16.07
C GLU A 49 9.56 -3.92 16.54
N ASP A 50 9.57 -5.08 15.89
CA ASP A 50 10.46 -6.22 16.23
C ASP A 50 11.96 -5.84 16.21
N LEU A 51 12.35 -4.91 15.33
CA LEU A 51 13.72 -4.39 15.25
C LEU A 51 14.04 -3.37 16.35
N THR A 52 13.05 -2.64 16.85
CA THR A 52 13.24 -1.54 17.83
C THR A 52 12.96 -1.95 19.28
N ASP A 53 12.11 -2.94 19.53
CA ASP A 53 11.64 -3.32 20.87
C ASP A 53 12.51 -4.38 21.56
N MET A 54 13.74 -4.57 21.12
CA MET A 54 14.64 -5.51 21.78
C MET A 54 15.12 -4.93 23.12
N PRO A 55 14.79 -5.57 24.27
CA PRO A 55 15.18 -5.03 25.56
C PRO A 55 16.70 -4.94 25.64
N GLU A 56 17.22 -3.76 25.99
CA GLU A 56 18.66 -3.49 26.04
C GLU A 56 19.40 -4.48 26.96
N GLU A 57 18.73 -4.97 28.00
CA GLU A 57 19.21 -6.00 28.93
C GLU A 57 19.43 -7.35 28.25
N LYS A 58 18.45 -7.83 27.46
CA LYS A 58 18.62 -9.06 26.65
C LYS A 58 19.74 -8.93 25.62
N PHE A 59 19.90 -7.74 25.04
CA PHE A 59 20.99 -7.48 24.11
C PHE A 59 22.35 -7.54 24.82
N LYS A 60 22.44 -6.98 26.03
CA LYS A 60 23.68 -6.96 26.84
C LYS A 60 24.09 -8.35 27.34
N GLU A 61 23.14 -9.24 27.60
CA GLU A 61 23.40 -10.62 28.03
C GLU A 61 23.86 -11.55 26.90
N MET A 62 23.54 -11.23 25.64
CA MET A 62 23.98 -12.00 24.48
C MET A 62 25.48 -11.83 24.18
N SER A 63 26.13 -12.90 23.75
CA SER A 63 27.47 -12.87 23.18
C SER A 63 27.52 -12.10 21.85
N LEU A 64 28.71 -11.68 21.42
CA LEU A 64 28.89 -10.95 20.15
C LEU A 64 28.35 -11.74 18.94
N ASP A 65 28.54 -13.06 18.92
CA ASP A 65 28.09 -13.91 17.81
C ASP A 65 26.58 -14.12 17.83
N GLU A 66 25.96 -14.21 19.01
CA GLU A 66 24.48 -14.23 19.13
C GLU A 66 23.86 -12.92 18.67
N ARG A 67 24.50 -11.77 18.99
CA ARG A 67 24.04 -10.46 18.50
C ARG A 67 24.16 -10.34 16.98
N LYS A 68 25.27 -10.78 16.39
CA LYS A 68 25.46 -10.79 14.93
C LYS A 68 24.44 -11.69 14.24
N LYS A 69 24.25 -12.89 14.78
CA LYS A 69 23.27 -13.84 14.25
C LYS A 69 21.86 -13.29 14.34
N LEU A 70 21.50 -12.68 15.46
CA LEU A 70 20.21 -12.02 15.63
C LEU A 70 19.99 -10.89 14.63
N VAL A 71 20.97 -10.01 14.42
CA VAL A 71 20.88 -8.95 13.38
C VAL A 71 20.67 -9.55 11.99
N VAL A 72 21.39 -10.62 11.65
CA VAL A 72 21.24 -11.29 10.36
C VAL A 72 19.87 -11.96 10.25
N ASP A 73 19.44 -12.71 11.26
CA ASP A 73 18.17 -13.45 11.28
C ASP A 73 16.98 -12.47 11.25
N THR A 74 17.00 -11.38 12.03
CA THR A 74 15.94 -10.35 11.97
C THR A 74 15.89 -9.66 10.60
N MET A 75 17.04 -9.47 9.94
CA MET A 75 17.10 -8.96 8.58
C MET A 75 16.68 -10.01 7.53
N HIS A 76 16.82 -11.31 7.80
CA HIS A 76 16.57 -12.40 6.85
C HIS A 76 15.16 -12.97 6.94
N ASP A 77 14.73 -13.38 8.14
CA ASP A 77 13.43 -13.98 8.43
C ASP A 77 12.29 -13.02 8.08
N GLY A 78 12.62 -11.73 8.01
CA GLY A 78 11.62 -10.71 7.80
C GLY A 78 11.18 -10.38 6.40
N ARG A 79 11.81 -10.99 5.41
CA ARG A 79 11.60 -10.57 4.02
C ARG A 79 10.56 -11.41 3.32
N GLU A 80 10.37 -12.65 3.76
CA GLU A 80 9.45 -13.56 3.12
C GLU A 80 7.98 -13.12 3.28
N ASP A 81 7.57 -12.61 4.45
CA ASP A 81 6.19 -12.12 4.60
C ASP A 81 5.98 -10.80 3.86
N ILE A 82 7.01 -9.94 3.79
CA ILE A 82 6.96 -8.75 2.93
C ILE A 82 6.81 -9.16 1.47
N PHE A 83 7.52 -10.20 1.01
CA PHE A 83 7.38 -10.71 -0.35
C PHE A 83 5.99 -11.27 -0.59
N LYS A 84 5.47 -12.10 0.31
CA LYS A 84 4.11 -12.65 0.23
C LYS A 84 3.06 -11.55 0.21
N ALA A 85 3.21 -10.51 1.03
CA ALA A 85 2.28 -9.39 1.09
C ALA A 85 2.33 -8.56 -0.20
N MET A 86 3.53 -8.31 -0.73
CA MET A 86 3.71 -7.67 -2.04
C MET A 86 3.16 -8.51 -3.20
N ASP A 87 3.34 -9.83 -3.16
CA ASP A 87 2.82 -10.77 -4.16
C ASP A 87 1.29 -10.73 -4.24
N ARG A 88 0.59 -10.44 -3.12
CA ARG A 88 -0.88 -10.27 -3.11
C ARG A 88 -1.34 -9.06 -3.92
N ILE A 89 -0.50 -8.03 -4.06
CA ILE A 89 -0.79 -6.80 -4.82
C ILE A 89 -0.35 -6.96 -6.28
N PHE A 90 0.88 -7.44 -6.51
CA PHE A 90 1.54 -7.36 -7.81
C PHE A 90 1.56 -8.69 -8.58
N GLY A 91 1.28 -9.81 -7.91
CA GLY A 91 1.36 -11.16 -8.46
C GLY A 91 2.51 -11.98 -7.88
N THR A 92 2.43 -13.29 -8.01
CA THR A 92 3.40 -14.24 -7.44
C THR A 92 4.83 -13.97 -7.91
N GLY A 93 5.78 -13.90 -6.97
CA GLY A 93 7.20 -13.67 -7.20
C GLY A 93 7.59 -12.20 -7.40
N GLU A 94 6.62 -11.28 -7.49
CA GLU A 94 6.88 -9.87 -7.73
C GLU A 94 7.45 -9.17 -6.49
N GLY A 95 7.09 -9.59 -5.28
CA GLY A 95 7.62 -9.07 -4.04
C GLY A 95 9.14 -9.19 -3.94
N LYS A 96 9.66 -10.39 -4.22
CA LYS A 96 11.11 -10.61 -4.27
C LYS A 96 11.77 -9.82 -5.42
N ARG A 97 11.17 -9.84 -6.62
CA ARG A 97 11.70 -9.13 -7.79
C ARG A 97 11.81 -7.62 -7.54
N ILE A 98 10.76 -7.01 -7.02
CA ILE A 98 10.70 -5.58 -6.70
C ILE A 98 11.71 -5.26 -5.60
N TYR A 99 11.79 -6.09 -4.56
CA TYR A 99 12.76 -5.89 -3.50
C TYR A 99 14.22 -5.96 -3.99
N ASP A 100 14.55 -6.96 -4.80
CA ASP A 100 15.89 -7.13 -5.39
C ASP A 100 16.23 -5.95 -6.33
N TYR A 101 15.27 -5.48 -7.13
CA TYR A 101 15.46 -4.30 -8.01
C TYR A 101 15.86 -3.04 -7.23
N TYR A 102 15.26 -2.83 -6.06
CA TYR A 102 15.60 -1.70 -5.18
C TYR A 102 16.72 -2.01 -4.19
N ASN A 103 17.64 -2.91 -4.54
CA ASN A 103 18.81 -3.27 -3.72
C ASN A 103 18.43 -3.69 -2.30
N GLN A 104 17.40 -4.53 -2.19
CA GLN A 104 16.96 -5.10 -0.93
C GLN A 104 16.52 -4.04 0.10
N SER A 105 15.91 -2.97 -0.38
CA SER A 105 15.48 -1.85 0.47
C SER A 105 14.02 -1.99 0.93
N THR A 106 13.83 -2.36 2.19
CA THR A 106 12.50 -2.34 2.84
C THR A 106 11.88 -0.94 2.84
N ARG A 107 12.74 0.10 2.91
CA ARG A 107 12.31 1.50 2.80
C ARG A 107 11.74 1.83 1.42
N ALA A 108 12.28 1.25 0.35
CA ALA A 108 11.72 1.41 -0.99
C ALA A 108 10.34 0.74 -1.09
N ILE A 109 10.19 -0.46 -0.50
CA ILE A 109 8.89 -1.15 -0.43
C ILE A 109 7.85 -0.29 0.30
N SER A 110 8.16 0.22 1.48
CA SER A 110 7.27 1.11 2.22
C SER A 110 6.83 2.33 1.41
N LYS A 111 7.75 2.97 0.68
CA LYS A 111 7.42 4.12 -0.20
C LYS A 111 6.51 3.74 -1.36
N ILE A 112 6.71 2.56 -1.97
CA ILE A 112 5.86 2.05 -3.04
C ILE A 112 4.43 1.89 -2.53
N ILE A 113 4.27 1.27 -1.36
CA ILE A 113 2.95 1.03 -0.76
C ILE A 113 2.26 2.35 -0.39
N ALA A 114 2.99 3.29 0.22
CA ALA A 114 2.46 4.63 0.52
C ALA A 114 2.00 5.37 -0.74
N ALA A 115 2.77 5.31 -1.83
CA ALA A 115 2.40 5.95 -3.08
C ALA A 115 1.11 5.36 -3.70
N ILE A 116 0.86 4.06 -3.53
CA ILE A 116 -0.38 3.43 -4.02
C ILE A 116 -1.57 3.86 -3.16
N ASP A 117 -1.39 3.92 -1.84
CA ASP A 117 -2.41 4.39 -0.90
C ASP A 117 -2.77 5.87 -1.15
N ASP A 118 -1.79 6.72 -1.45
CA ASP A 118 -2.03 8.11 -1.84
C ASP A 118 -2.89 8.19 -3.12
N VAL A 119 -2.59 7.38 -4.14
CA VAL A 119 -3.37 7.31 -5.38
C VAL A 119 -4.81 6.84 -5.14
N LEU A 120 -5.00 5.85 -4.27
CA LEU A 120 -6.32 5.41 -3.81
C LEU A 120 -7.10 6.57 -3.20
N ASN A 121 -6.49 7.25 -2.23
CA ASN A 121 -7.12 8.32 -1.47
C ASN A 121 -7.44 9.55 -2.32
N ASP A 122 -6.57 9.93 -3.25
CA ASP A 122 -6.76 11.08 -4.13
C ASP A 122 -7.87 10.85 -5.16
N LYS A 123 -7.94 9.68 -5.81
CA LYS A 123 -9.07 9.38 -6.72
C LYS A 123 -10.41 9.33 -5.97
N LEU A 124 -10.44 8.84 -4.74
CA LEU A 124 -11.63 8.84 -3.89
C LEU A 124 -12.06 10.27 -3.47
N LYS A 125 -11.12 11.12 -3.04
CA LYS A 125 -11.38 12.53 -2.68
C LYS A 125 -11.87 13.36 -3.87
N THR A 126 -11.29 13.15 -5.06
CA THR A 126 -11.69 13.85 -6.29
C THR A 126 -13.15 13.55 -6.66
N ASN A 127 -13.59 12.31 -6.41
CA ASN A 127 -14.99 11.91 -6.60
C ASN A 127 -15.93 12.53 -5.54
N LYS A 128 -15.49 12.67 -4.28
CA LYS A 128 -16.26 13.31 -3.21
C LYS A 128 -16.47 14.81 -3.47
N ASN A 129 -15.40 15.53 -3.83
CA ASN A 129 -15.45 16.97 -4.12
C ASN A 129 -16.36 17.30 -5.33
N ARG A 130 -16.46 16.38 -6.31
CA ARG A 130 -17.41 16.50 -7.43
C ARG A 130 -18.87 16.29 -7.01
N LYS A 131 -19.15 15.39 -6.05
CA LYS A 131 -20.50 15.21 -5.48
C LYS A 131 -20.95 16.47 -4.72
N GLU A 132 -20.09 17.03 -3.89
CA GLU A 132 -20.39 18.22 -3.09
C GLU A 132 -20.64 19.46 -3.97
N ARG A 133 -19.78 19.73 -4.96
CA ARG A 133 -19.99 20.82 -5.94
C ARG A 133 -21.27 20.67 -6.77
N ARG A 134 -21.73 19.44 -7.03
CA ARG A 134 -23.02 19.20 -7.70
C ARG A 134 -24.18 19.46 -6.74
N ALA A 135 -24.12 18.98 -5.50
CA ALA A 135 -25.14 19.22 -4.49
C ALA A 135 -25.38 20.72 -4.25
N GLU A 136 -24.31 21.53 -4.18
CA GLU A 136 -24.39 22.98 -4.06
C GLU A 136 -25.06 23.67 -5.27
N LYS A 137 -24.83 23.17 -6.49
CA LYS A 137 -25.50 23.70 -7.69
C LYS A 137 -27.01 23.44 -7.69
N TYR A 138 -27.44 22.27 -7.20
CA TYR A 138 -28.87 21.93 -7.11
C TYR A 138 -29.59 22.72 -6.00
N THR A 139 -28.96 22.92 -4.84
CA THR A 139 -29.54 23.71 -3.75
C THR A 139 -29.62 25.21 -4.04
N LYS A 140 -28.73 25.75 -4.90
CA LYS A 140 -28.85 27.13 -5.41
C LYS A 140 -29.97 27.28 -6.45
N LYS A 141 -30.20 26.27 -7.29
CA LYS A 141 -31.22 26.33 -8.35
C LYS A 141 -32.65 26.12 -7.85
N SER A 142 -32.86 25.49 -6.69
CA SER A 142 -34.19 25.35 -6.08
C SER A 142 -34.60 26.53 -5.19
N ARG A 143 -33.74 27.54 -5.03
CA ARG A 143 -33.97 28.75 -4.23
C ARG A 143 -34.09 30.03 -5.07
N GLY A 144 -34.09 29.89 -6.41
CA GLY A 144 -34.28 30.99 -7.36
C GLY A 144 -35.55 30.80 -8.15
#